data_AF-A0A412F0V6-F1
#
_entry.id   AF-A0A412F0V6-F1
#
_cell.length_a   1.000
_cell.length_b   1.000
_cell.length_c   1.000
_cell.angle_alpha   90.00
_cell.angle_beta   90.00
_cell.angle_gamma   90.00
#
_symmetry.space_group_name_H-M   'P 1'
#
loop_
_entity.id
_entity.type
_entity.pdbx_description
1 polymer ?
#
loop_
_entity_poly.entity_id
_entity_poly.type
_entity_poly.pdbx_seq_one_letter_code
_entity_poly.pdbx_strand_id
1 'polypeptide(L)'
;GHKKMEEMLANGEVDGAVTMHFPFPIGVSTVGRVVTPAKGREMFVANTTGTSSADRIEGMIKNTIYGIIAAKTCGIANPTVGILNVDGARQTEKALKELQENGYDITFAESARADGGCVMRGNDVLQGTPDIMVTDSLTGNIMVKMLSSAATGGSFEATGYGYGPGIGEGYEQLVMIVSRASGAPVIAGAIRYAAQLVRNKVFEVAKAEFAAAKKAGLKEILDARKAAAKPAAAEEDVKEPPKEIVTAQIAGIEVMDLEDAVKALWKINIYAESGMGCTGPIIRVSDANLEKAHEELKKAGYIN
;
A
#
# COMPACT_ATOMS: atom_id res chain seq x y z
N GLY A 1 17.97 17.54 16.49
CA GLY A 1 18.38 18.82 15.87
C GLY A 1 17.22 19.59 15.25
N HIS A 2 15.97 19.19 15.45
CA HIS A 2 14.81 19.78 14.75
C HIS A 2 14.00 20.77 15.57
N LYS A 3 14.31 20.95 16.86
CA LYS A 3 13.51 21.76 17.79
C LYS A 3 13.17 23.16 17.24
N LYS A 4 14.15 23.86 16.67
CA LYS A 4 13.89 25.20 16.11
C LYS A 4 12.98 25.15 14.87
N MET A 5 13.13 24.14 14.01
CA MET A 5 12.26 23.93 12.85
C MET A 5 10.82 23.61 13.29
N GLU A 6 10.66 22.75 14.31
CA GLU A 6 9.36 22.41 14.89
C GLU A 6 8.68 23.62 15.52
N GLU A 7 9.44 24.45 16.27
CA GLU A 7 8.95 25.72 16.82
C GLU A 7 8.47 26.66 15.71
N MET A 8 9.27 26.83 14.64
CA MET A 8 8.90 27.68 13.50
C MET A 8 7.63 27.19 12.79
N LEU A 9 7.49 25.88 12.60
CA LEU A 9 6.27 25.27 12.04
C LEU A 9 5.07 25.47 12.96
N ALA A 10 5.22 25.22 14.27
CA ALA A 10 4.15 25.36 15.25
C ALA A 10 3.68 26.81 15.41
N ASN A 11 4.60 27.77 15.29
CA ASN A 11 4.31 29.21 15.35
C ASN A 11 3.78 29.79 14.03
N GLY A 12 3.77 29.00 12.94
CA GLY A 12 3.43 29.51 11.60
C GLY A 12 4.45 30.49 11.02
N GLU A 13 5.69 30.47 11.49
CA GLU A 13 6.80 31.26 10.92
C GLU A 13 7.21 30.72 9.53
N VAL A 14 6.98 29.42 9.30
CA VAL A 14 7.17 28.74 8.00
C VAL A 14 6.02 27.78 7.75
N ASP A 15 5.58 27.67 6.49
CA ASP A 15 4.46 26.80 6.10
C ASP A 15 4.86 25.33 5.89
N GLY A 16 6.16 25.06 5.79
CA GLY A 16 6.69 23.72 5.59
C GLY A 16 8.22 23.67 5.65
N ALA A 17 8.76 22.48 5.87
CA ALA A 17 10.20 22.26 5.97
C ALA A 17 10.65 21.10 5.08
N VAL A 18 11.88 21.15 4.59
CA VAL A 18 12.54 20.03 3.90
C VAL A 18 13.76 19.61 4.72
N THR A 19 13.83 18.33 5.11
CA THR A 19 14.91 17.82 5.97
C THR A 19 15.32 16.39 5.61
N MET A 20 16.50 15.96 6.03
CA MET A 20 17.05 14.65 5.68
C MET A 20 16.53 13.50 6.55
N HIS A 21 16.11 13.82 7.77
CA HIS A 21 15.61 12.85 8.74
C HIS A 21 14.65 13.59 9.65
N PHE A 22 13.55 12.95 10.01
CA PHE A 22 12.61 13.47 10.99
C PHE A 22 11.88 12.29 11.66
N PRO A 23 11.77 12.26 12.99
CA PRO A 23 11.09 11.19 13.70
C PRO A 23 9.58 11.47 13.74
N PHE A 24 8.85 10.96 12.76
CA PHE A 24 7.38 11.05 12.75
C PHE A 24 6.77 10.20 13.89
N PRO A 25 5.70 10.69 14.54
CA PRO A 25 4.94 9.88 15.49
C PRO A 25 4.21 8.74 14.77
N ILE A 26 3.87 7.67 15.50
CA ILE A 26 3.01 6.60 14.97
C ILE A 26 1.66 7.19 14.54
N GLY A 27 1.16 6.75 13.39
CA GLY A 27 0.00 7.33 12.73
C GLY A 27 0.38 8.30 11.62
N VAL A 28 1.62 8.77 11.57
CA VAL A 28 2.14 9.63 10.50
C VAL A 28 3.14 8.86 9.64
N SER A 29 2.95 8.93 8.33
CA SER A 29 3.89 8.36 7.37
C SER A 29 3.98 9.22 6.12
N THR A 30 5.00 8.98 5.31
CA THR A 30 5.29 9.85 4.18
C THR A 30 4.78 9.32 2.85
N VAL A 31 4.41 10.23 1.96
CA VAL A 31 3.97 9.91 0.59
C VAL A 31 4.98 10.45 -0.41
N GLY A 32 5.90 9.61 -0.87
CA GLY A 32 6.91 10.02 -1.83
C GLY A 32 6.32 10.27 -3.21
N ARG A 33 7.02 11.03 -4.05
CA ARG A 33 6.64 11.24 -5.45
C ARG A 33 7.84 11.02 -6.34
N VAL A 34 7.73 10.02 -7.21
CA VAL A 34 8.80 9.52 -8.07
C VAL A 34 8.45 9.78 -9.53
N VAL A 35 9.47 9.76 -10.39
CA VAL A 35 9.29 9.75 -11.85
C VAL A 35 9.57 8.33 -12.33
N THR A 36 8.59 7.75 -13.02
CA THR A 36 8.63 6.35 -13.47
C THR A 36 9.51 6.24 -14.73
N PRO A 37 10.42 5.25 -14.80
CA PRO A 37 11.44 5.21 -15.84
C PRO A 37 10.90 4.83 -17.22
N ALA A 38 9.81 4.05 -17.31
CA ALA A 38 9.33 3.57 -18.60
C ALA A 38 8.53 4.63 -19.39
N LYS A 39 7.80 5.51 -18.70
CA LYS A 39 6.91 6.50 -19.34
C LYS A 39 7.15 7.95 -18.88
N GLY A 40 8.08 8.19 -17.95
CA GLY A 40 8.30 9.52 -17.38
C GLY A 40 7.10 10.04 -16.57
N ARG A 41 6.12 9.19 -16.24
CA ARG A 41 4.95 9.57 -15.44
C ARG A 41 5.36 9.78 -13.99
N GLU A 42 4.77 10.77 -13.36
CA GLU A 42 4.89 10.94 -11.91
C GLU A 42 3.94 9.97 -11.21
N MET A 43 4.40 9.37 -10.11
CA MET A 43 3.62 8.44 -9.29
C MET A 43 3.88 8.72 -7.82
N PHE A 44 2.83 8.72 -7.01
CA PHE A 44 2.91 8.80 -5.57
C PHE A 44 3.15 7.40 -4.99
N VAL A 45 4.08 7.27 -4.06
CA VAL A 45 4.36 6.02 -3.35
C VAL A 45 3.92 6.20 -1.90
N ALA A 46 2.94 5.41 -1.47
CA ALA A 46 2.35 5.51 -0.14
C ALA A 46 2.45 4.14 0.56
N ASN A 47 3.46 3.85 1.38
CA ASN A 47 4.31 4.72 2.18
C ASN A 47 5.82 4.55 1.87
N THR A 48 6.65 5.54 2.19
CA THR A 48 8.11 5.55 1.95
C THR A 48 8.97 5.72 3.21
N THR A 49 8.43 6.21 4.32
CA THR A 49 9.05 6.24 5.65
C THR A 49 8.01 6.59 6.74
N GLY A 50 8.33 6.32 8.01
CA GLY A 50 7.35 6.45 9.10
C GLY A 50 6.36 5.29 9.12
N THR A 51 5.41 5.35 10.06
CA THR A 51 4.59 4.19 10.45
C THR A 51 3.15 4.62 10.72
N SER A 52 2.23 4.30 9.81
CA SER A 52 0.80 4.64 9.93
C SER A 52 0.03 3.76 10.94
N SER A 53 0.48 2.52 11.14
CA SER A 53 0.03 1.60 12.19
C SER A 53 1.13 0.58 12.49
N ALA A 54 1.08 -0.01 13.68
CA ALA A 54 1.89 -1.17 14.03
C ALA A 54 1.44 -2.43 13.27
N ASP A 55 0.18 -2.49 12.82
CA ASP A 55 -0.30 -3.53 11.92
C ASP A 55 -0.07 -3.13 10.46
N ARG A 56 0.54 -4.03 9.68
CA ARG A 56 0.98 -3.76 8.30
C ARG A 56 -0.18 -3.39 7.37
N ILE A 57 -1.26 -4.16 7.41
CA ILE A 57 -2.39 -4.02 6.48
C ILE A 57 -3.25 -2.81 6.88
N GLU A 58 -3.49 -2.57 8.17
CA GLU A 58 -4.07 -1.31 8.67
C GLU A 58 -3.20 -0.13 8.21
N GLY A 59 -1.88 -0.28 8.31
CA GLY A 59 -0.92 0.68 7.78
C GLY A 59 -1.15 0.95 6.30
N MET A 60 -1.25 -0.09 5.46
CA MET A 60 -1.50 0.05 4.02
C MET A 60 -2.86 0.66 3.68
N ILE A 61 -3.92 0.34 4.44
CA ILE A 61 -5.24 0.98 4.30
C ILE A 61 -5.13 2.49 4.58
N LYS A 62 -4.48 2.86 5.69
CA LYS A 62 -4.23 4.28 6.03
C LYS A 62 -3.36 4.97 5.00
N ASN A 63 -2.30 4.31 4.52
CA ASN A 63 -1.41 4.84 3.48
C ASN A 63 -2.18 5.17 2.20
N THR A 64 -3.23 4.40 1.88
CA THR A 64 -4.09 4.69 0.72
C THR A 64 -4.74 6.07 0.85
N ILE A 65 -5.35 6.35 1.99
CA ILE A 65 -5.96 7.66 2.28
C ILE A 65 -4.89 8.76 2.24
N TYR A 66 -3.69 8.49 2.77
CA TYR A 66 -2.60 9.48 2.78
C TYR A 66 -2.13 9.80 1.36
N GLY A 67 -2.02 8.77 0.51
CA GLY A 67 -1.74 8.90 -0.92
C GLY A 67 -2.81 9.72 -1.66
N ILE A 68 -4.09 9.46 -1.38
CA ILE A 68 -5.22 10.21 -1.96
C ILE A 68 -5.15 11.69 -1.55
N ILE A 69 -4.90 11.99 -0.27
CA ILE A 69 -4.71 13.36 0.23
C ILE A 69 -3.59 14.06 -0.53
N ALA A 70 -2.42 13.42 -0.62
CA ALA A 70 -1.26 13.96 -1.33
C ALA A 70 -1.55 14.24 -2.82
N ALA A 71 -2.15 13.28 -3.53
CA ALA A 71 -2.42 13.38 -4.95
C ALA A 71 -3.51 14.43 -5.26
N LYS A 72 -4.61 14.45 -4.50
CA LYS A 72 -5.68 15.47 -4.60
C LYS A 72 -5.12 16.87 -4.35
N THR A 73 -4.30 17.02 -3.31
CA THR A 73 -3.65 18.30 -3.03
C THR A 73 -2.69 18.72 -4.15
N CYS A 74 -2.11 17.77 -4.89
CA CYS A 74 -1.29 18.07 -6.07
C CYS A 74 -2.08 18.33 -7.36
N GLY A 75 -3.41 18.38 -7.30
CA GLY A 75 -4.28 18.71 -8.43
C GLY A 75 -4.84 17.52 -9.19
N ILE A 76 -4.65 16.28 -8.73
CA ILE A 76 -5.29 15.10 -9.31
C ILE A 76 -6.63 14.88 -8.61
N ALA A 77 -7.73 15.35 -9.20
CA ALA A 77 -9.05 15.34 -8.56
C ALA A 77 -9.51 13.93 -8.14
N ASN A 78 -9.39 12.96 -9.05
CA ASN A 78 -9.78 11.55 -8.84
C ASN A 78 -8.56 10.66 -9.09
N PRO A 79 -7.61 10.58 -8.13
CA PRO A 79 -6.38 9.84 -8.33
C PRO A 79 -6.66 8.33 -8.34
N THR A 80 -6.00 7.62 -9.25
CA THR A 80 -6.10 6.17 -9.35
C THR A 80 -5.19 5.47 -8.34
N VAL A 81 -5.71 4.44 -7.67
CA VAL A 81 -5.02 3.68 -6.61
C VAL A 81 -4.66 2.28 -7.10
N GLY A 82 -3.40 1.90 -6.93
CA GLY A 82 -2.93 0.52 -7.07
C GLY A 82 -2.23 0.07 -5.80
N ILE A 83 -2.32 -1.22 -5.49
CA ILE A 83 -1.73 -1.83 -4.30
C ILE A 83 -0.57 -2.71 -4.75
N LEU A 84 0.65 -2.41 -4.33
CA LEU A 84 1.80 -3.25 -4.65
C LEU A 84 1.58 -4.65 -4.10
N ASN A 85 1.87 -5.67 -4.90
CA ASN A 85 1.76 -7.08 -4.54
C ASN A 85 2.85 -7.52 -3.52
N VAL A 86 2.70 -7.04 -2.29
CA VAL A 86 3.46 -7.42 -1.09
C VAL A 86 2.51 -8.10 -0.10
N ASP A 87 3.04 -8.75 0.95
CA ASP A 87 2.18 -9.45 1.92
C ASP A 87 1.16 -8.49 2.53
N GLY A 88 -0.10 -8.91 2.55
CA GLY A 88 -1.20 -8.08 3.01
C GLY A 88 -1.98 -7.38 1.89
N ALA A 89 -1.50 -7.43 0.64
CA ALA A 89 -2.09 -6.68 -0.46
C ALA A 89 -3.56 -7.05 -0.73
N ARG A 90 -3.93 -8.33 -0.66
CA ARG A 90 -5.33 -8.77 -0.88
C ARG A 90 -6.22 -8.41 0.29
N GLN A 91 -5.74 -8.53 1.53
CA GLN A 91 -6.54 -8.07 2.68
C GLN A 91 -6.73 -6.55 2.64
N THR A 92 -5.71 -5.79 2.22
CA THR A 92 -5.84 -4.36 1.95
C THR A 92 -6.84 -4.09 0.83
N GLU A 93 -6.76 -4.81 -0.30
CA GLU A 93 -7.71 -4.71 -1.42
C GLU A 93 -9.15 -4.90 -0.94
N LYS A 94 -9.42 -5.98 -0.20
CA LYS A 94 -10.75 -6.30 0.33
C LYS A 94 -11.29 -5.19 1.23
N ALA A 95 -10.48 -4.73 2.18
CA ALA A 95 -10.88 -3.66 3.11
C ALA A 95 -11.14 -2.33 2.39
N LEU A 96 -10.35 -2.00 1.35
CA LEU A 96 -10.54 -0.77 0.58
C LEU A 96 -11.76 -0.86 -0.34
N LYS A 97 -12.10 -2.03 -0.88
CA LYS A 97 -13.34 -2.24 -1.63
C LYS A 97 -14.56 -2.12 -0.72
N GLU A 98 -14.52 -2.69 0.49
CA GLU A 98 -15.59 -2.49 1.48
C GLU A 98 -15.75 -1.01 1.85
N LEU A 99 -14.64 -0.29 2.07
CA LEU A 99 -14.66 1.15 2.32
C LEU A 99 -15.25 1.94 1.14
N GLN A 100 -14.95 1.52 -0.10
CA GLN A 100 -15.51 2.09 -1.32
C GLN A 100 -17.03 1.85 -1.43
N GLU A 101 -17.48 0.61 -1.18
CA GLU A 101 -18.89 0.22 -1.16
C GLU A 101 -19.69 1.00 -0.09
N ASN A 102 -19.05 1.30 1.05
CA ASN A 102 -19.61 2.15 2.11
C ASN A 102 -19.60 3.66 1.76
N GLY A 103 -19.15 4.03 0.56
CA GLY A 103 -19.29 5.38 0.01
C GLY A 103 -18.06 6.28 0.13
N TYR A 104 -16.87 5.73 0.41
CA TYR A 104 -15.62 6.48 0.24
C TYR A 104 -15.17 6.46 -1.22
N ASP A 105 -14.84 7.62 -1.78
CA ASP A 105 -14.48 7.73 -3.20
C ASP A 105 -13.04 7.25 -3.45
N ILE A 106 -12.92 6.02 -3.95
CA ILE A 106 -11.67 5.42 -4.42
C ILE A 106 -11.84 5.06 -5.89
N THR A 107 -10.92 5.47 -6.75
CA THR A 107 -10.81 4.94 -8.11
C THR A 107 -9.64 3.97 -8.16
N PHE A 108 -9.91 2.68 -8.37
CA PHE A 108 -8.85 1.69 -8.52
C PHE A 108 -8.27 1.72 -9.93
N ALA A 109 -6.94 1.72 -10.03
CA ALA A 109 -6.24 1.48 -11.28
C ALA A 109 -6.35 -0.01 -11.67
N GLU A 110 -6.24 -0.29 -12.97
CA GLU A 110 -6.26 -1.64 -13.50
C GLU A 110 -4.86 -1.99 -14.03
N SER A 111 -4.29 -3.10 -13.55
CA SER A 111 -3.02 -3.62 -14.05
C SER A 111 -3.16 -4.00 -15.53
N ALA A 112 -2.11 -3.75 -16.33
CA ALA A 112 -2.08 -4.05 -17.77
C ALA A 112 -2.02 -5.57 -18.09
N ARG A 113 -2.25 -6.42 -17.09
CA ARG A 113 -2.23 -7.87 -17.18
C ARG A 113 -3.56 -8.41 -17.73
N ALA A 114 -3.57 -9.65 -18.22
CA ALA A 114 -4.79 -10.30 -18.71
C ALA A 114 -5.85 -10.53 -17.61
N ASP A 115 -5.41 -10.78 -16.37
CA ASP A 115 -6.24 -10.97 -15.18
C ASP A 115 -6.64 -9.67 -14.45
N GLY A 116 -6.25 -8.50 -14.98
CA GLY A 116 -6.61 -7.17 -14.47
C GLY A 116 -6.38 -6.91 -12.98
N GLY A 117 -7.23 -6.06 -12.41
CA GLY A 117 -7.28 -5.78 -10.97
C GLY A 117 -6.30 -4.73 -10.46
N CYS A 118 -6.50 -4.32 -9.20
CA CYS A 118 -5.77 -3.22 -8.59
C CYS A 118 -4.50 -3.65 -7.83
N VAL A 119 -4.19 -4.94 -7.81
CA VAL A 119 -2.94 -5.48 -7.26
C VAL A 119 -1.83 -5.45 -8.32
N MET A 120 -0.83 -4.61 -8.05
CA MET A 120 0.18 -4.16 -8.99
C MET A 120 1.49 -4.94 -8.87
N ARG A 121 2.20 -5.12 -9.99
CA ARG A 121 3.53 -5.74 -10.03
C ARG A 121 4.63 -4.73 -10.32
N GLY A 122 5.88 -5.21 -10.33
CA GLY A 122 7.04 -4.40 -10.71
C GLY A 122 6.90 -3.70 -12.07
N ASN A 123 6.27 -4.34 -13.06
CA ASN A 123 6.02 -3.70 -14.36
C ASN A 123 5.08 -2.49 -14.25
N ASP A 124 4.04 -2.60 -13.42
CA ASP A 124 3.10 -1.50 -13.17
C ASP A 124 3.77 -0.33 -12.45
N VAL A 125 4.71 -0.63 -11.54
CA VAL A 125 5.57 0.38 -10.90
C VAL A 125 6.42 1.12 -11.94
N LEU A 126 7.08 0.39 -12.84
CA LEU A 126 7.95 1.00 -13.86
C LEU A 126 7.18 1.84 -14.88
N GLN A 127 5.96 1.43 -15.22
CA GLN A 127 5.07 2.14 -16.14
C GLN A 127 4.32 3.31 -15.48
N GLY A 128 4.28 3.36 -14.15
CA GLY A 128 3.42 4.28 -13.42
C GLY A 128 1.95 4.01 -13.75
N THR A 129 1.50 2.76 -13.62
CA THR A 129 0.11 2.38 -13.95
C THR A 129 -0.89 3.18 -13.11
N PRO A 130 -0.85 3.15 -11.76
CA PRO A 130 -1.67 4.04 -10.93
C PRO A 130 -1.02 5.41 -10.73
N ASP A 131 -1.81 6.39 -10.31
CA ASP A 131 -1.29 7.65 -9.77
C ASP A 131 -0.68 7.43 -8.37
N ILE A 132 -1.26 6.52 -7.57
CA ILE A 132 -0.82 6.17 -6.22
C ILE A 132 -0.50 4.67 -6.16
N MET A 133 0.74 4.34 -5.81
CA MET A 133 1.19 2.98 -5.48
C MET A 133 1.24 2.79 -3.97
N VAL A 134 0.31 2.00 -3.44
CA VAL A 134 0.20 1.68 -2.01
C VAL A 134 1.12 0.52 -1.65
N THR A 135 1.90 0.66 -0.59
CA THR A 135 2.87 -0.34 -0.12
C THR A 135 3.21 -0.14 1.36
N ASP A 136 3.89 -1.12 1.97
CA ASP A 136 4.53 -0.95 3.27
C ASP A 136 5.73 0.00 3.21
N SER A 137 6.11 0.54 4.38
CA SER A 137 7.14 1.56 4.54
C SER A 137 8.52 1.14 4.03
N LEU A 138 8.94 -0.11 4.29
CA LEU A 138 10.27 -0.58 3.92
C LEU A 138 10.39 -0.77 2.41
N THR A 139 9.37 -1.40 1.81
CA THR A 139 9.32 -1.62 0.37
C THR A 139 9.25 -0.30 -0.38
N GLY A 140 8.40 0.64 0.05
CA GLY A 140 8.32 1.96 -0.59
C GLY A 140 9.58 2.80 -0.40
N ASN A 141 10.29 2.66 0.72
CA ASN A 141 11.59 3.29 0.94
C ASN A 141 12.62 2.83 -0.11
N ILE A 142 12.71 1.52 -0.34
CA ILE A 142 13.59 0.93 -1.36
C ILE A 142 13.15 1.39 -2.75
N MET A 143 11.84 1.40 -3.02
CA MET A 143 11.29 1.80 -4.31
C MET A 143 11.68 3.24 -4.67
N VAL A 144 11.53 4.19 -3.75
CA VAL A 144 11.94 5.59 -3.98
C VAL A 144 13.43 5.68 -4.29
N LYS A 145 14.28 4.98 -3.52
CA LYS A 145 15.73 4.96 -3.76
C LYS A 145 16.05 4.43 -5.14
N MET A 146 15.50 3.28 -5.49
CA MET A 146 15.74 2.61 -6.76
C MET A 146 15.31 3.49 -7.94
N LEU A 147 14.09 4.00 -7.92
CA LEU A 147 13.55 4.81 -9.01
C LEU A 147 14.29 6.15 -9.14
N SER A 148 14.59 6.80 -8.02
CA SER A 148 15.22 8.12 -8.01
C SER A 148 16.71 8.09 -8.40
N SER A 149 17.39 6.95 -8.21
CA SER A 149 18.82 6.78 -8.50
C SER A 149 19.13 5.80 -9.66
N ALA A 150 18.10 5.32 -10.37
CA ALA A 150 18.25 4.36 -11.46
C ALA A 150 19.24 4.85 -12.55
N ALA A 151 19.18 6.14 -12.90
CA ALA A 151 20.03 6.72 -13.93
C ALA A 151 21.47 7.02 -13.46
N THR A 152 21.76 6.91 -12.17
CA THR A 152 23.08 7.24 -11.57
C THR A 152 23.85 6.00 -11.10
N GLY A 153 23.31 4.81 -11.36
CA GLY A 153 23.84 3.55 -10.83
C GLY A 153 23.76 3.45 -9.30
N GLY A 154 22.84 4.20 -8.66
CA GLY A 154 22.68 4.20 -7.21
C GLY A 154 23.60 5.15 -6.44
N SER A 155 24.45 5.93 -7.12
CA SER A 155 25.41 6.84 -6.46
C SER A 155 24.74 8.03 -5.76
N PHE A 156 23.71 8.61 -6.37
CA PHE A 156 22.86 9.66 -5.80
C PHE A 156 21.49 9.66 -6.46
N GLU A 157 20.49 10.25 -5.81
CA GLU A 157 19.16 10.38 -6.39
C GLU A 157 19.10 11.62 -7.30
N ALA A 158 18.81 11.42 -8.58
CA ALA A 158 18.82 12.46 -9.60
C ALA A 158 17.43 12.87 -10.09
N THR A 159 16.38 12.08 -9.80
CA THR A 159 15.02 12.33 -10.27
C THR A 159 13.99 12.12 -9.16
N GLY A 160 12.83 12.77 -9.25
CA GLY A 160 11.77 12.68 -8.25
C GLY A 160 11.71 13.88 -7.30
N TYR A 161 10.88 13.73 -6.27
CA TYR A 161 10.46 14.81 -5.36
C TYR A 161 10.69 14.47 -3.88
N GLY A 162 11.59 13.51 -3.62
CA GLY A 162 11.90 13.01 -2.29
C GLY A 162 10.86 11.99 -1.78
N TYR A 163 10.91 11.77 -0.47
CA TYR A 163 10.18 10.71 0.22
C TYR A 163 8.81 11.19 0.69
N GLY A 164 8.46 12.45 0.46
CA GLY A 164 7.11 12.97 0.64
C GLY A 164 7.01 14.06 1.67
N PRO A 165 5.81 14.61 1.86
CA PRO A 165 5.38 15.12 3.16
C PRO A 165 5.08 13.96 4.11
N GLY A 166 5.19 14.19 5.41
CA GLY A 166 4.50 13.38 6.42
C GLY A 166 3.01 13.73 6.48
N ILE A 167 2.14 12.72 6.41
CA ILE A 167 0.69 12.84 6.49
C ILE A 167 0.17 11.90 7.57
N GLY A 168 -0.79 12.37 8.37
CA GLY A 168 -1.50 11.57 9.35
C GLY A 168 -2.71 12.32 9.89
N GLU A 169 -3.61 11.59 10.52
CA GLU A 169 -4.84 12.19 11.05
C GLU A 169 -4.54 13.18 12.18
N GLY A 170 -5.02 14.43 12.04
CA GLY A 170 -4.77 15.50 13.01
C GLY A 170 -3.33 16.01 13.02
N TYR A 171 -2.48 15.57 12.08
CA TYR A 171 -1.11 16.06 11.95
C TYR A 171 -1.07 17.33 11.10
N GLU A 172 -0.61 18.44 11.69
CA GLU A 172 -0.64 19.78 11.07
C GLU A 172 0.77 20.38 10.82
N GLN A 173 1.81 19.55 10.78
CA GLN A 173 3.17 19.99 10.49
C GLN A 173 3.64 19.46 9.13
N LEU A 174 3.93 20.35 8.17
CA LEU A 174 4.35 19.95 6.83
C LEU A 174 5.85 19.73 6.79
N VAL A 175 6.28 18.49 7.04
CA VAL A 175 7.69 18.10 6.96
C VAL A 175 7.92 17.19 5.76
N MET A 176 8.78 17.64 4.85
CA MET A 176 9.23 16.88 3.69
C MET A 176 10.54 16.15 3.98
N ILE A 177 10.66 14.92 3.50
CA ILE A 177 11.88 14.12 3.65
C ILE A 177 12.66 13.99 2.35
N VAL A 178 13.95 14.24 2.44
CA VAL A 178 14.95 13.90 1.43
C VAL A 178 15.99 12.96 2.04
N SER A 179 16.78 12.29 1.22
CA SER A 179 17.92 11.49 1.66
C SER A 179 19.19 12.33 1.67
N ARG A 180 20.22 11.89 2.39
CA ARG A 180 21.60 12.42 2.22
C ARG A 180 22.10 12.24 0.79
N ALA A 181 21.61 11.22 0.10
CA ALA A 181 21.93 10.93 -1.29
C ALA A 181 21.08 11.75 -2.28
N SER A 182 20.13 12.56 -1.82
CA SER A 182 19.30 13.37 -2.70
C SER A 182 20.13 14.49 -3.35
N GLY A 183 20.27 14.43 -4.67
CA GLY A 183 20.92 15.48 -5.44
C GLY A 183 20.06 16.74 -5.51
N ALA A 184 20.67 17.84 -5.98
CA ALA A 184 19.98 19.12 -6.16
C ALA A 184 18.63 19.02 -6.92
N PRO A 185 18.47 18.20 -7.97
CA PRO A 185 17.17 18.05 -8.65
C PRO A 185 16.07 17.51 -7.73
N VAL A 186 16.37 16.52 -6.89
CA VAL A 186 15.41 15.89 -5.97
C VAL A 186 15.04 16.83 -4.83
N ILE A 187 16.02 17.57 -4.31
CA ILE A 187 15.77 18.62 -3.30
C ILE A 187 14.88 19.72 -3.87
N ALA A 188 15.15 20.18 -5.11
CA ALA A 188 14.29 21.14 -5.79
C ALA A 188 12.88 20.59 -6.02
N GLY A 189 12.77 19.31 -6.37
CA GLY A 189 11.49 18.59 -6.44
C GLY A 189 10.75 18.62 -5.11
N ALA A 190 11.40 18.24 -4.00
CA ALA A 190 10.78 18.26 -2.67
C ALA A 190 10.28 19.66 -2.27
N ILE A 191 11.03 20.73 -2.58
CA ILE A 191 10.59 22.11 -2.35
C ILE A 191 9.37 22.47 -3.19
N ARG A 192 9.35 22.10 -4.48
CA ARG A 192 8.17 22.32 -5.35
C ARG A 192 6.96 21.56 -4.84
N TYR A 193 7.16 20.33 -4.39
CA TYR A 193 6.10 19.50 -3.84
C TYR A 193 5.55 20.14 -2.55
N ALA A 194 6.40 20.61 -1.64
CA ALA A 194 5.97 21.37 -0.46
C ALA A 194 5.13 22.59 -0.85
N ALA A 195 5.59 23.38 -1.82
CA ALA A 195 4.88 24.57 -2.27
C ALA A 195 3.50 24.26 -2.87
N GLN A 196 3.34 23.15 -3.59
CA GLN A 196 2.04 22.68 -4.08
C GLN A 196 1.11 22.32 -2.90
N LEU A 197 1.63 21.61 -1.90
CA LEU A 197 0.87 21.21 -0.72
C LEU A 197 0.39 22.40 0.12
N VAL A 198 1.25 23.40 0.32
CA VAL A 198 0.90 24.65 1.01
C VAL A 198 -0.17 25.42 0.22
N ARG A 199 0.08 25.67 -1.07
CA ARG A 199 -0.83 26.47 -1.91
C ARG A 199 -2.23 25.88 -1.98
N ASN A 200 -2.32 24.56 -2.03
CA ASN A 200 -3.58 23.82 -2.13
C ASN A 200 -4.07 23.31 -0.77
N LYS A 201 -3.49 23.83 0.32
CA LYS A 201 -3.95 23.65 1.70
C LYS A 201 -4.12 22.19 2.11
N VAL A 202 -3.03 21.43 2.06
CA VAL A 202 -2.99 19.99 2.38
C VAL A 202 -3.75 19.60 3.65
N PHE A 203 -3.72 20.41 4.70
CA PHE A 203 -4.41 20.11 5.96
C PHE A 203 -5.93 20.22 5.87
N GLU A 204 -6.47 21.12 5.05
CA GLU A 204 -7.91 21.21 4.77
C GLU A 204 -8.37 19.98 3.98
N VAL A 205 -7.60 19.59 2.95
CA VAL A 205 -7.85 18.37 2.16
C VAL A 205 -7.78 17.13 3.04
N ALA A 206 -6.77 17.03 3.91
CA ALA A 206 -6.61 15.91 4.84
C ALA A 206 -7.83 15.78 5.76
N LYS A 207 -8.28 16.88 6.37
CA LYS A 207 -9.47 16.90 7.24
C LYS A 207 -10.71 16.40 6.50
N ALA A 208 -10.93 16.84 5.26
CA ALA A 208 -12.04 16.40 4.43
C ALA A 208 -11.98 14.89 4.09
N GLU A 209 -10.82 14.39 3.66
CA GLU A 209 -10.64 12.97 3.31
C GLU A 209 -10.78 12.05 4.53
N PHE A 210 -10.23 12.44 5.69
CA PHE A 210 -10.43 11.66 6.93
C PHE A 210 -11.89 11.67 7.38
N ALA A 211 -12.60 12.80 7.25
CA ALA A 211 -14.02 12.86 7.56
C ALA A 211 -14.83 11.95 6.63
N ALA A 212 -14.51 11.92 5.34
CA ALA A 212 -15.15 11.05 4.35
C ALA A 212 -14.88 9.57 4.65
N ALA A 213 -13.63 9.19 4.91
CA ALA A 213 -13.27 7.81 5.24
C ALA A 213 -13.93 7.33 6.55
N LYS A 214 -14.02 8.19 7.57
CA LYS A 214 -14.76 7.89 8.80
C LYS A 214 -16.25 7.70 8.56
N LYS A 215 -16.85 8.55 7.73
CA LYS A 215 -18.27 8.42 7.35
C LYS A 215 -18.55 7.09 6.64
N ALA A 216 -17.59 6.58 5.88
CA ALA A 216 -17.65 5.27 5.22
C ALA A 216 -17.27 4.09 6.13
N GLY A 217 -17.11 4.31 7.44
CA GLY A 217 -16.89 3.21 8.40
C GLY A 217 -15.45 2.70 8.48
N LEU A 218 -14.44 3.53 8.18
CA LEU A 218 -13.03 3.11 8.26
C LEU A 218 -12.68 2.45 9.61
N LYS A 219 -13.16 3.00 10.73
CA LYS A 219 -12.82 2.48 12.05
C LYS A 219 -13.37 1.06 12.23
N GLU A 220 -14.61 0.85 11.84
CA GLU A 220 -15.33 -0.42 11.94
C GLU A 220 -14.63 -1.50 11.10
N ILE A 221 -14.21 -1.16 9.88
CA ILE A 221 -13.46 -2.07 9.00
C ILE A 221 -12.12 -2.46 9.64
N LEU A 222 -11.39 -1.50 10.21
CA LEU A 222 -10.11 -1.76 10.86
C LEU A 222 -10.26 -2.64 12.12
N ASP A 223 -11.26 -2.34 12.96
CA ASP A 223 -11.55 -3.08 14.19
C ASP A 223 -12.01 -4.52 13.87
N ALA A 224 -12.90 -4.70 12.89
CA ALA A 224 -13.37 -6.01 12.44
C ALA A 224 -12.22 -6.87 11.91
N ARG A 225 -11.32 -6.27 11.11
CA ARG A 225 -10.15 -6.98 10.61
C ARG A 225 -9.20 -7.40 11.73
N LYS A 226 -8.94 -6.51 12.69
CA LYS A 226 -8.08 -6.83 13.84
C LYS A 226 -8.66 -7.95 14.70
N ALA A 227 -9.98 -8.03 14.80
CA ALA A 227 -10.66 -9.14 15.47
C ALA A 227 -10.51 -10.46 14.70
N ALA A 228 -10.60 -10.42 13.35
CA ALA A 228 -10.42 -11.59 12.49
C ALA A 228 -8.95 -12.10 12.44
N ALA A 229 -7.97 -11.22 12.68
CA ALA A 229 -6.56 -11.57 12.73
C ALA A 229 -6.10 -12.23 14.05
N LYS A 230 -6.99 -12.36 15.05
CA LYS A 230 -6.66 -13.17 16.23
C LYS A 230 -6.49 -14.64 15.79
N PRO A 231 -5.48 -15.35 16.30
CA PRO A 231 -5.24 -16.72 15.89
C PRO A 231 -6.51 -17.54 16.08
N ALA A 232 -6.94 -18.19 15.00
CA ALA A 232 -7.89 -19.28 15.09
C ALA A 232 -7.33 -20.27 16.13
N ALA A 233 -8.21 -20.68 17.03
CA ALA A 233 -7.88 -21.58 18.12
C ALA A 233 -7.11 -22.81 17.61
N ALA A 234 -6.13 -23.24 18.42
CA ALA A 234 -5.37 -24.50 18.38
C ALA A 234 -5.36 -25.25 17.05
N GLU A 235 -4.17 -25.44 16.46
CA GLU A 235 -3.91 -26.37 15.36
C GLU A 235 -4.74 -27.65 15.50
N GLU A 236 -5.85 -27.73 14.75
CA GLU A 236 -6.52 -29.00 14.55
C GLU A 236 -5.58 -29.84 13.70
N ASP A 237 -5.25 -31.03 14.18
CA ASP A 237 -4.47 -32.02 13.45
C ASP A 237 -5.34 -32.56 12.29
N VAL A 238 -5.37 -31.79 11.19
CA VAL A 238 -6.11 -32.15 9.97
C VAL A 238 -5.28 -33.16 9.19
N LYS A 239 -5.77 -34.40 9.11
CA LYS A 239 -5.11 -35.48 8.38
C LYS A 239 -5.08 -35.19 6.87
N GLU A 240 -3.87 -35.25 6.28
CA GLU A 240 -3.65 -35.15 4.83
C GLU A 240 -4.48 -36.23 4.08
N PRO A 241 -5.33 -35.84 3.11
CA PRO A 241 -6.06 -36.78 2.26
C PRO A 241 -5.11 -37.63 1.40
N PRO A 242 -5.60 -38.73 0.80
CA PRO A 242 -4.80 -39.51 -0.16
C PRO A 242 -4.26 -38.61 -1.28
N LYS A 243 -2.98 -38.74 -1.61
CA LYS A 243 -2.33 -37.91 -2.62
C LYS A 243 -3.02 -38.04 -3.98
N GLU A 244 -3.28 -36.90 -4.59
CA GLU A 244 -3.79 -36.78 -5.96
C GLU A 244 -2.79 -35.99 -6.83
N ILE A 245 -2.87 -36.17 -8.14
CA ILE A 245 -2.05 -35.38 -9.07
C ILE A 245 -2.67 -33.98 -9.17
N VAL A 246 -1.92 -32.98 -8.71
CA VAL A 246 -2.35 -31.57 -8.69
C VAL A 246 -1.99 -30.84 -9.99
N THR A 247 -2.90 -30.88 -10.95
CA THR A 247 -2.76 -30.28 -12.29
C THR A 247 -3.32 -28.87 -12.40
N ALA A 248 -4.27 -28.49 -11.55
CA ALA A 248 -4.88 -27.16 -11.53
C ALA A 248 -4.23 -26.25 -10.48
N GLN A 249 -4.36 -24.93 -10.68
CA GLN A 249 -3.84 -23.91 -9.78
C GLN A 249 -4.93 -22.88 -9.45
N ILE A 250 -5.08 -22.56 -8.18
CA ILE A 250 -5.94 -21.51 -7.65
C ILE A 250 -5.02 -20.39 -7.15
N ALA A 251 -5.11 -19.22 -7.79
CA ALA A 251 -4.34 -18.05 -7.42
C ALA A 251 -5.16 -17.09 -6.54
N GLY A 252 -4.49 -16.06 -6.00
CA GLY A 252 -5.16 -15.01 -5.22
C GLY A 252 -5.15 -15.25 -3.72
N ILE A 253 -4.31 -16.18 -3.25
CA ILE A 253 -4.17 -16.55 -1.84
C ILE A 253 -2.99 -15.79 -1.24
N GLU A 254 -3.10 -15.43 0.02
CA GLU A 254 -2.07 -14.71 0.76
C GLU A 254 -1.02 -15.65 1.31
N VAL A 255 0.24 -15.22 1.35
CA VAL A 255 1.38 -16.07 1.75
C VAL A 255 1.15 -16.64 3.14
N MET A 256 0.65 -15.82 4.06
CA MET A 256 0.41 -16.19 5.46
C MET A 256 -0.77 -17.14 5.62
N ASP A 257 -1.71 -17.17 4.66
CA ASP A 257 -2.92 -17.98 4.72
C ASP A 257 -2.76 -19.32 3.96
N LEU A 258 -1.61 -19.57 3.32
CA LEU A 258 -1.38 -20.75 2.48
C LEU A 258 -1.62 -22.06 3.23
N GLU A 259 -1.04 -22.22 4.42
CA GLU A 259 -1.14 -23.46 5.18
C GLU A 259 -2.57 -23.71 5.67
N ASP A 260 -3.25 -22.65 6.12
CA ASP A 260 -4.63 -22.75 6.59
C ASP A 260 -5.61 -22.99 5.42
N ALA A 261 -5.35 -22.40 4.25
CA ALA A 261 -6.09 -22.67 3.02
C ALA A 261 -5.94 -24.13 2.56
N VAL A 262 -4.72 -24.71 2.63
CA VAL A 262 -4.50 -26.15 2.39
C VAL A 262 -5.31 -26.98 3.39
N LYS A 263 -5.20 -26.67 4.69
CA LYS A 263 -5.91 -27.40 5.75
C LYS A 263 -7.43 -27.31 5.58
N ALA A 264 -7.98 -26.18 5.16
CA ALA A 264 -9.41 -26.02 4.88
C ALA A 264 -9.90 -26.99 3.80
N LEU A 265 -9.12 -27.20 2.74
CA LEU A 265 -9.40 -28.19 1.70
C LEU A 265 -9.26 -29.63 2.21
N TRP A 266 -8.26 -29.89 3.05
CA TRP A 266 -8.10 -31.20 3.66
C TRP A 266 -9.27 -31.58 4.58
N LYS A 267 -9.89 -30.62 5.28
CA LYS A 267 -11.09 -30.85 6.11
C LYS A 267 -12.29 -31.37 5.32
N ILE A 268 -12.37 -31.05 4.02
CA ILE A 268 -13.39 -31.59 3.10
C ILE A 268 -12.87 -32.75 2.25
N ASN A 269 -11.74 -33.34 2.64
CA ASN A 269 -11.09 -34.48 1.99
C ASN A 269 -10.67 -34.23 0.53
N ILE A 270 -10.26 -32.99 0.21
CA ILE A 270 -9.66 -32.62 -1.07
C ILE A 270 -8.14 -32.52 -0.90
N TYR A 271 -7.38 -33.27 -1.70
CA TYR A 271 -5.92 -33.15 -1.71
C TYR A 271 -5.50 -31.81 -2.32
N ALA A 272 -4.65 -31.08 -1.59
CA ALA A 272 -4.15 -29.77 -1.99
C ALA A 272 -2.70 -29.58 -1.55
N GLU A 273 -1.91 -28.91 -2.39
CA GLU A 273 -0.53 -28.50 -2.09
C GLU A 273 -0.40 -26.97 -2.18
N SER A 274 0.35 -26.36 -1.27
CA SER A 274 0.75 -24.95 -1.40
C SER A 274 1.91 -24.80 -2.37
N GLY A 275 1.99 -23.63 -3.03
CA GLY A 275 3.08 -23.34 -3.95
C GLY A 275 3.23 -21.84 -4.24
N MET A 276 4.29 -21.52 -4.98
CA MET A 276 4.56 -20.17 -5.47
C MET A 276 4.48 -20.15 -6.99
N GLY A 277 3.45 -19.50 -7.52
CA GLY A 277 3.29 -19.26 -8.95
C GLY A 277 4.03 -17.99 -9.39
N CYS A 278 4.06 -17.73 -10.70
CA CYS A 278 4.65 -16.51 -11.27
C CYS A 278 3.99 -15.20 -10.79
N THR A 279 2.85 -15.31 -10.12
CA THR A 279 1.95 -14.23 -9.75
C THR A 279 1.84 -14.01 -8.24
N GLY A 280 2.45 -14.88 -7.45
CA GLY A 280 2.29 -14.95 -6.01
C GLY A 280 1.89 -16.37 -5.54
N PRO A 281 1.41 -16.49 -4.30
CA PRO A 281 1.02 -17.76 -3.73
C PRO A 281 -0.14 -18.41 -4.49
N ILE A 282 -0.08 -19.73 -4.59
CA ILE A 282 -1.10 -20.56 -5.23
C ILE A 282 -1.39 -21.80 -4.39
N ILE A 283 -2.61 -22.31 -4.52
CA ILE A 283 -2.98 -23.65 -4.08
C ILE A 283 -3.15 -24.54 -5.31
N ARG A 284 -2.57 -25.73 -5.28
CA ARG A 284 -2.64 -26.70 -6.36
C ARG A 284 -3.58 -27.83 -5.97
N VAL A 285 -4.51 -28.17 -6.86
CA VAL A 285 -5.51 -29.23 -6.68
C VAL A 285 -5.64 -30.05 -7.96
N SER A 286 -6.30 -31.20 -7.92
CA SER A 286 -6.67 -31.93 -9.13
C SER A 286 -7.76 -31.20 -9.92
N ASP A 287 -7.77 -31.34 -11.25
CA ASP A 287 -8.80 -30.70 -12.10
C ASP A 287 -10.23 -31.06 -11.68
N ALA A 288 -10.43 -32.30 -11.22
CA ALA A 288 -11.73 -32.79 -10.75
C ALA A 288 -12.24 -32.07 -9.49
N ASN A 289 -11.34 -31.50 -8.69
CA ASN A 289 -11.64 -30.82 -7.43
C ASN A 289 -11.57 -29.29 -7.54
N LEU A 290 -11.24 -28.74 -8.71
CA LEU A 290 -11.02 -27.30 -8.90
C LEU A 290 -12.21 -26.45 -8.49
N GLU A 291 -13.42 -26.76 -8.98
CA GLU A 291 -14.63 -25.98 -8.67
C GLU A 291 -14.96 -26.03 -7.17
N LYS A 292 -14.95 -27.22 -6.57
CA LYS A 292 -15.24 -27.41 -5.14
C LYS A 292 -14.20 -26.72 -4.25
N ALA A 293 -12.92 -26.81 -4.61
CA ALA A 293 -11.86 -26.14 -3.89
C ALA A 293 -11.99 -24.62 -3.98
N HIS A 294 -12.35 -24.09 -5.16
CA HIS A 294 -12.58 -22.66 -5.34
C HIS A 294 -13.78 -22.17 -4.52
N GLU A 295 -14.88 -22.92 -4.47
CA GLU A 295 -16.04 -22.57 -3.65
C GLU A 295 -15.71 -22.57 -2.15
N GLU A 296 -15.00 -23.59 -1.66
CA GLU A 296 -14.64 -23.68 -0.25
C GLU A 296 -13.67 -22.57 0.17
N LEU A 297 -12.63 -22.32 -0.63
CA LEU A 297 -11.67 -21.25 -0.35
C LEU A 297 -12.34 -19.87 -0.37
N LYS A 298 -13.30 -19.66 -1.27
CA LYS A 298 -14.09 -18.42 -1.32
C LYS A 298 -14.99 -18.28 -0.10
N LYS A 299 -15.66 -19.35 0.30
CA LYS A 299 -16.52 -19.39 1.50
C LYS A 299 -15.73 -19.17 2.79
N ALA A 300 -14.54 -19.75 2.88
CA ALA A 300 -13.61 -19.54 3.99
C ALA A 300 -12.94 -18.16 3.95
N GLY A 301 -13.10 -17.40 2.87
CA GLY A 301 -12.63 -16.03 2.73
C GLY A 301 -11.15 -15.90 2.34
N TYR A 302 -10.52 -16.98 1.86
CA TYR A 302 -9.13 -16.99 1.39
C TYR A 302 -8.96 -16.44 -0.02
N ILE A 303 -10.02 -16.46 -0.84
CA ILE A 303 -10.06 -15.89 -2.20
C ILE A 303 -11.38 -15.14 -2.43
N ASN A 304 -11.42 -14.27 -3.45
CA ASN A 304 -12.59 -13.45 -3.80
C ASN A 304 -13.58 -14.17 -4.74
#